data_AF-A0A0E0D173-F1
#
_entry.id   AF-A0A0E0D173-F1
#
_cell.length_a   1.000
_cell.length_b   1.000
_cell.length_c   1.000
_cell.angle_alpha   90.00
_cell.angle_beta   90.00
_cell.angle_gamma   90.00
#
_symmetry.space_group_name_H-M   'P 1'
#
loop_
_entity.id
_entity.type
_entity.pdbx_description
1 polymer ?
#
loop_
_entity_poly.entity_id
_entity_poly.type
_entity_poly.pdbx_seq_one_letter_code
_entity_poly.pdbx_strand_id
1 'polypeptide(L)'
;MDSILLLSLVALLVVAISWLWDYTVVRLIWRPHCIAKEFREKQGIHGPAYKFLGGNNGEIDRLMEEADGQVLDVRDHNYLPRIAPHFLKWRA
;
A
#
# COMPACT_ATOMS: atom_id res chain seq x y z
N MET A 1 -20.07 -35.66 -25.76
CA MET A 1 -19.04 -34.64 -26.06
C MET A 1 -19.43 -33.32 -25.39
N ASP A 2 -20.68 -32.89 -25.54
CA ASP A 2 -21.19 -31.62 -24.99
C ASP A 2 -21.16 -31.54 -23.46
N SER A 3 -21.45 -32.63 -22.75
CA SER A 3 -21.41 -32.67 -21.28
C SER A 3 -20.01 -32.48 -20.72
N ILE A 4 -18.98 -32.97 -21.41
CA ILE A 4 -17.57 -32.80 -20.99
C ILE A 4 -17.16 -31.35 -21.19
N LEU A 5 -17.51 -30.75 -22.34
CA LEU A 5 -17.24 -29.34 -22.62
C LEU A 5 -17.94 -28.42 -21.60
N LEU A 6 -19.18 -28.73 -21.23
CA LEU A 6 -19.93 -27.98 -20.23
C LEU A 6 -19.28 -28.09 -18.84
N LEU A 7 -18.86 -29.30 -18.42
CA LEU A 7 -18.14 -29.50 -17.16
C LEU A 7 -16.80 -28.75 -17.13
N SER A 8 -16.03 -28.80 -18.22
CA SER A 8 -14.77 -28.06 -18.33
C SER A 8 -14.99 -26.54 -18.25
N LEU A 9 -16.03 -26.02 -18.91
CA LEU A 9 -16.37 -24.59 -18.83
C LEU A 9 -16.74 -24.17 -17.41
N VAL A 10 -17.57 -24.97 -16.72
CA VAL A 10 -17.94 -24.72 -15.32
C VAL A 10 -16.71 -24.74 -14.42
N ALA A 11 -15.81 -25.71 -14.58
CA ALA A 11 -14.58 -25.78 -13.80
C ALA A 11 -13.69 -24.53 -14.01
N LEU A 12 -13.53 -24.07 -15.25
CA LEU A 12 -12.78 -22.86 -15.55
C LEU A 12 -13.41 -21.61 -14.93
N LEU A 13 -14.74 -21.51 -14.95
CA LEU A 13 -15.46 -20.40 -14.32
C LEU A 13 -15.25 -20.39 -12.80
N VAL A 14 -15.33 -21.55 -12.14
CA VAL A 14 -15.07 -21.66 -10.70
C VAL A 14 -13.65 -21.18 -10.37
N VAL A 15 -12.65 -21.63 -11.12
CA VAL A 15 -11.25 -21.21 -10.92
C VAL A 15 -11.10 -19.70 -11.13
N ALA A 16 -11.70 -19.14 -12.19
CA ALA A 16 -11.64 -17.71 -12.48
C ALA A 16 -12.29 -16.87 -11.37
N ILE A 17 -13.46 -17.30 -10.86
CA ILE A 17 -14.16 -16.62 -9.76
C ILE A 17 -13.33 -16.69 -8.47
N SER A 18 -12.77 -17.85 -8.13
CA SER A 18 -11.91 -17.99 -6.96
C SER A 18 -10.67 -17.11 -7.05
N TRP A 19 -10.04 -17.04 -8.22
CA TRP A 19 -8.89 -16.18 -8.46
C TRP A 19 -9.25 -14.70 -8.35
N LEU A 20 -10.37 -14.28 -8.95
CA LEU A 20 -10.86 -12.92 -8.88
C LEU A 20 -11.18 -12.53 -7.43
N TRP A 21 -11.76 -13.43 -6.65
CA TRP A 21 -12.03 -13.21 -5.22
C TRP A 21 -10.74 -13.02 -4.40
N ASP A 22 -9.75 -13.90 -4.55
CA ASP A 22 -8.44 -13.73 -3.88
C ASP A 22 -7.82 -12.38 -4.26
N TYR A 23 -7.78 -12.07 -5.56
CA TYR A 23 -7.17 -10.85 -6.04
C TYR A 23 -7.88 -9.61 -5.50
N THR A 24 -9.21 -9.55 -5.60
CA THR A 24 -9.97 -8.36 -5.21
C THR A 24 -10.11 -8.23 -3.69
N VAL A 25 -10.64 -9.24 -3.02
CA VAL A 25 -10.97 -9.13 -1.59
C VAL A 25 -9.72 -9.28 -0.75
N VAL A 26 -8.92 -10.31 -0.99
CA VAL A 26 -7.76 -10.59 -0.13
C VAL A 26 -6.65 -9.58 -0.39
N ARG A 27 -6.27 -9.37 -1.65
CA ARG A 27 -5.09 -8.54 -1.96
C ARG A 27 -5.37 -7.04 -1.98
N LEU A 28 -6.53 -6.59 -2.48
CA LEU A 28 -6.82 -5.15 -2.57
C LEU A 28 -7.54 -4.58 -1.35
N ILE A 29 -8.11 -5.41 -0.47
CA ILE A 29 -8.88 -4.91 0.69
C ILE A 29 -8.29 -5.42 2.00
N TRP A 30 -8.28 -6.74 2.19
CA TRP A 30 -7.93 -7.33 3.48
C TRP A 30 -6.46 -7.12 3.85
N ARG A 31 -5.53 -7.48 2.95
CA ARG A 31 -4.09 -7.36 3.21
C ARG A 31 -3.65 -5.93 3.53
N PRO A 32 -3.99 -4.89 2.73
CA PRO A 32 -3.63 -3.51 3.05
C PRO A 32 -4.20 -3.06 4.40
N HIS A 33 -5.45 -3.43 4.70
CA HIS A 33 -6.08 -3.08 5.97
C HIS A 33 -5.36 -3.72 7.17
N CYS A 34 -5.07 -5.03 7.12
CA CYS A 34 -4.35 -5.71 8.18
C CYS A 34 -2.94 -5.14 8.38
N ILE A 35 -2.20 -4.91 7.29
CA ILE A 35 -0.84 -4.34 7.37
C ILE A 35 -0.88 -2.93 7.98
N ALA A 36 -1.79 -2.07 7.53
CA ALA A 36 -1.92 -0.72 8.07
C ALA A 36 -2.31 -0.72 9.55
N LYS A 37 -3.19 -1.64 9.96
CA LYS A 37 -3.57 -1.83 11.37
C LYS A 37 -2.38 -2.25 12.22
N GLU A 38 -1.62 -3.24 11.76
CA GLU A 38 -0.42 -3.76 12.44
C GLU A 38 0.65 -2.67 12.62
N PHE A 39 0.94 -1.89 11.58
CA PHE A 39 1.87 -0.76 11.68
C PHE A 39 1.41 0.31 12.67
N ARG A 40 0.12 0.63 12.68
CA ARG A 40 -0.45 1.59 13.61
C ARG A 40 -0.35 1.11 15.05
N GLU A 41 -0.83 -0.11 15.31
CA GLU A 41 -0.96 -0.64 16.66
C GLU A 41 0.38 -1.06 17.28
N LYS A 42 1.30 -1.62 16.48
CA LYS A 42 2.59 -2.13 16.98
C LYS A 42 3.74 -1.14 16.85
N GLN A 43 3.69 -0.23 15.87
CA GLN A 43 4.81 0.67 15.57
C GLN A 43 4.45 2.16 15.69
N GLY A 44 3.17 2.51 15.94
CA GLY A 44 2.72 3.91 15.99
C GLY A 44 2.73 4.61 14.63
N ILE A 45 2.92 3.85 13.54
CA ILE A 45 2.98 4.39 12.18
C ILE A 45 1.58 4.34 11.60
N HIS A 46 0.94 5.50 11.49
CA HIS A 46 -0.44 5.62 11.00
C HIS A 46 -0.53 5.49 9.48
N GLY A 47 0.54 5.86 8.77
CA GLY A 47 0.60 5.84 7.32
C GLY A 47 -0.38 6.82 6.66
N PRO A 48 -0.35 6.92 5.33
CA PRO A 48 -1.40 7.62 4.59
C PRO A 48 -2.67 6.78 4.51
N ALA A 49 -3.80 7.43 4.22
CA ALA A 49 -5.05 6.73 3.95
C ALA A 49 -4.90 5.83 2.71
N TYR A 50 -5.48 4.62 2.79
CA TYR A 50 -5.48 3.69 1.65
C TYR A 50 -6.27 4.28 0.47
N LYS A 51 -5.70 4.16 -0.73
CA LYS A 51 -6.32 4.59 -2.00
C LYS A 51 -6.55 3.34 -2.85
N PHE A 52 -7.80 3.02 -3.17
CA PHE A 52 -8.13 1.80 -3.90
C PHE A 52 -7.46 1.79 -5.29
N LEU A 53 -6.71 0.72 -5.60
CA LEU A 53 -5.89 0.60 -6.82
C LEU A 53 -4.83 1.70 -7.00
N GLY A 54 -4.62 2.52 -5.99
CA GLY A 54 -3.68 3.64 -5.99
C GLY A 54 -2.61 3.48 -4.91
N GLY A 55 -1.49 4.15 -5.12
CA GLY A 55 -0.41 4.25 -4.13
C GLY A 55 -0.32 5.64 -3.51
N ASN A 56 0.71 5.81 -2.70
CA ASN A 56 1.13 7.08 -2.12
C ASN A 56 2.41 7.64 -2.78
N ASN A 57 2.93 7.02 -3.85
CA ASN A 57 4.18 7.43 -4.48
C ASN A 57 4.22 8.94 -4.79
N GLY A 58 3.18 9.49 -5.44
CA GLY A 58 3.15 10.93 -5.71
C GLY A 58 3.06 11.83 -4.46
N GLU A 59 2.59 11.31 -3.32
CA GLU A 59 2.67 12.03 -2.04
C GLU A 59 4.08 11.95 -1.45
N ILE A 60 4.75 10.80 -1.56
CA ILE A 60 6.15 10.63 -1.18
C ILE A 60 7.03 11.56 -2.02
N ASP A 61 6.87 11.56 -3.33
CA ASP A 61 7.66 12.38 -4.26
C ASP A 61 7.55 13.87 -3.90
N ARG A 62 6.32 14.35 -3.62
CA ARG A 62 6.09 15.73 -3.14
C ARG A 62 6.78 16.02 -1.82
N LEU A 63 6.68 15.12 -0.85
CA LEU A 63 7.35 15.30 0.46
C LEU A 63 8.86 15.28 0.33
N MET A 64 9.40 14.49 -0.60
CA MET A 64 10.83 14.47 -0.91
C MET A 64 11.27 15.77 -1.58
N GLU A 65 10.52 16.28 -2.55
CA GLU A 65 10.79 17.57 -3.21
C GLU A 65 10.76 18.74 -2.21
N GLU A 66 9.77 18.76 -1.31
CA GLU A 66 9.68 19.74 -0.22
C GLU A 66 10.87 19.64 0.73
N ALA A 67 11.29 18.42 1.08
CA ALA A 67 12.47 18.19 1.89
C ALA A 67 13.75 18.58 1.15
N ASP A 68 13.81 18.39 -0.16
CA ASP A 68 14.95 18.75 -1.02
C ASP A 68 15.26 20.24 -0.99
N GLY A 69 14.22 21.07 -0.93
CA GLY A 69 14.33 22.53 -0.85
C GLY A 69 14.77 23.06 0.52
N GLN A 70 14.85 22.22 1.56
CA GLN A 70 15.22 22.68 2.91
C GLN A 70 16.73 22.91 3.02
N VAL A 71 17.11 24.11 3.49
CA VAL A 71 18.49 24.43 3.86
C VAL A 71 18.76 23.84 5.24
N LEU A 72 19.69 22.90 5.31
CA LEU A 72 20.13 22.29 6.57
C LEU A 72 21.16 23.16 7.26
N ASP A 73 21.01 23.35 8.58
CA ASP A 73 22.05 23.96 9.39
C ASP A 73 23.25 22.99 9.50
N VAL A 74 24.44 23.48 9.20
CA VAL A 74 25.71 22.73 9.28
C VAL A 74 25.97 22.22 10.71
N ARG A 75 25.38 22.86 11.72
CA ARG A 75 25.51 22.50 13.13
C ARG A 75 24.43 21.53 13.62
N ASP A 76 23.38 21.30 12.83
CA ASP A 76 22.32 20.36 13.15
C ASP A 76 22.59 19.00 12.50
N HIS A 77 22.61 17.94 13.31
CA HIS A 77 22.79 16.57 12.84
C HIS A 77 21.45 15.83 12.64
N ASN A 78 20.32 16.53 12.77
CA ASN A 78 19.00 15.97 12.49
C ASN A 78 18.69 15.99 11.00
N TYR A 79 19.22 14.99 10.28
CA TYR A 79 18.95 14.80 8.86
C TYR A 79 17.63 14.07 8.56
N LEU A 80 16.92 13.61 9.60
CA LEU A 80 15.73 12.77 9.41
C LEU A 80 14.62 13.45 8.61
N PRO A 81 14.33 14.77 8.78
CA PRO A 81 13.37 15.48 7.93
C PRO A 81 13.76 15.52 6.46
N ARG A 82 15.07 15.50 6.16
CA ARG A 82 15.60 15.52 4.80
C ARG A 82 15.51 14.17 4.10
N ILE A 83 15.79 13.10 4.84
CA ILE A 83 15.95 11.73 4.31
C ILE A 83 14.60 10.99 4.28
N ALA A 84 13.79 11.15 5.33
CA ALA A 84 12.54 10.41 5.49
C ALA A 84 11.39 11.34 5.95
N PRO A 85 11.06 12.40 5.19
CA PRO A 85 9.98 13.34 5.53
C PRO A 85 8.63 12.63 5.67
N HIS A 86 8.37 11.64 4.80
CA HIS A 86 7.16 10.82 4.83
C HIS A 86 7.02 10.00 6.12
N PHE A 87 8.13 9.47 6.64
CA PHE A 87 8.13 8.74 7.91
C PHE A 87 7.78 9.68 9.07
N LEU A 88 8.35 10.89 9.10
CA LEU A 88 8.01 11.90 10.11
C LEU A 88 6.55 12.35 10.04
N LYS A 89 5.98 12.44 8.85
CA LYS A 89 4.56 12.77 8.67
C LYS A 89 3.62 11.66 9.16
N TRP A 90 4.04 10.41 9.05
CA TRP A 90 3.17 9.25 9.29
C TRP A 90 3.40 8.54 10.62
N ARG A 91 4.53 8.78 11.28
CA ARG A 91 4.69 8.45 12.70
C ARG A 91 3.81 9.41 13.50
N ALA A 92 2.96 8.88 14.38
CA ALA A 92 2.32 9.71 15.40
C ALA A 92 3.31 10.05 16.52
#